data_AF-A0A178K8Q4-F1
#
_entry.id   AF-A0A178K8Q4-F1
#
_cell.length_a   1.000
_cell.length_b   1.000
_cell.length_c   1.000
_cell.angle_alpha   90.00
_cell.angle_beta   90.00
_cell.angle_gamma   90.00
#
_symmetry.space_group_name_H-M   'P 1'
#
loop_
_entity.id
_entity.type
_entity.pdbx_description
1 polymer ?
#
loop_
_entity_poly.entity_id
_entity_poly.type
_entity_poly.pdbx_seq_one_letter_code
_entity_poly.pdbx_strand_id
1 'polypeptide(L)'
;MFYLYHIHQKAKPGIYADGYIGITDDVNRRREEHFSKLRRGEHPNFMLQDAYDDYELEFTIVTEAKEREIVASLEESLRPEANMAWNLKKGGEGSSVEDLLERQSPDTPHSSNKYKTTKRLSEEERHELQKEKHRRWMEDSRRKMQLADAKEKREEEKHQAWMKEQERKSQHHNKKIRELDKKIALEDEKYRKQSTQFDAKSIGITLFVLWVIISIFMHG
;
A
#
# COMPACT_ATOMS: atom_id res chain seq x y z
N MET A 1 22.27 -15.70 25.43
CA MET A 1 21.18 -14.71 25.34
C MET A 1 21.18 -14.19 23.92
N PHE A 2 20.02 -14.01 23.32
CA PHE A 2 19.87 -13.45 21.98
C PHE A 2 19.01 -12.19 22.06
N TYR A 3 19.33 -11.22 21.22
CA TYR A 3 18.71 -9.90 21.17
C TYR A 3 18.19 -9.66 19.77
N LEU A 4 16.94 -9.21 19.68
CA LEU A 4 16.39 -8.61 18.48
C LEU A 4 16.64 -7.11 18.56
N TYR A 5 17.26 -6.53 17.55
CA TYR A 5 17.55 -5.11 17.49
C TYR A 5 16.97 -4.46 16.24
N HIS A 6 16.85 -3.14 16.30
CA HIS A 6 16.35 -2.29 15.23
C HIS A 6 17.31 -1.11 15.03
N ILE A 7 17.73 -0.88 13.80
CA ILE A 7 18.44 0.32 13.38
C ILE A 7 17.44 1.19 12.63
N HIS A 8 17.15 2.40 13.13
CA HIS A 8 16.10 3.26 12.58
C HIS A 8 16.51 4.74 12.61
N GLN A 9 15.71 5.58 11.95
CA GLN A 9 15.89 7.03 12.02
C GLN A 9 15.61 7.52 13.44
N LYS A 10 16.53 8.28 14.02
CA LYS A 10 16.38 8.86 15.36
C LYS A 10 15.17 9.80 15.47
N ALA A 11 14.82 10.48 14.38
CA ALA A 11 13.69 11.42 14.32
C ALA A 11 12.31 10.75 14.28
N LYS A 12 12.23 9.45 13.96
CA LYS A 12 10.98 8.70 13.84
C LYS A 12 11.02 7.44 14.73
N PRO A 13 10.86 7.60 16.06
CA PRO A 13 10.83 6.46 16.96
C PRO A 13 9.57 5.63 16.68
N GLY A 14 9.76 4.39 16.20
CA GLY A 14 8.67 3.47 15.92
C GLY A 14 9.19 2.17 15.30
N ILE A 15 8.84 1.03 15.90
CA ILE A 15 9.45 -0.29 15.60
C ILE A 15 8.99 -0.86 14.23
N TYR A 16 7.98 -0.28 13.59
CA TYR A 16 7.17 -1.03 12.60
C TYR A 16 7.13 -0.48 11.17
N ALA A 17 7.61 0.73 10.89
CA ALA A 17 7.45 1.33 9.56
C ALA A 17 8.74 1.32 8.73
N ASP A 18 9.85 1.81 9.31
CA ASP A 18 11.09 2.02 8.58
C ASP A 18 12.29 1.59 9.44
N GLY A 19 13.23 0.85 8.86
CA GLY A 19 14.47 0.47 9.54
C GLY A 19 15.04 -0.88 9.12
N TYR A 20 16.15 -1.24 9.76
CA TYR A 20 16.81 -2.54 9.63
C TYR A 20 16.65 -3.34 10.93
N ILE A 21 16.06 -4.53 10.83
CA ILE A 21 15.91 -5.45 11.96
C ILE A 21 16.95 -6.56 11.84
N GLY A 22 17.55 -6.97 12.96
CA GLY A 22 18.44 -8.11 12.99
C GLY A 22 18.54 -8.77 14.36
N ILE A 23 19.19 -9.93 14.40
CA ILE A 23 19.41 -10.72 15.61
C ILE A 23 20.91 -10.79 15.93
N THR A 24 21.25 -10.71 17.22
CA THR A 24 22.62 -10.86 17.70
C THR A 24 22.67 -11.53 19.06
N ASP A 25 23.79 -12.18 19.37
CA ASP A 25 24.14 -12.68 20.71
C ASP A 25 25.00 -11.67 21.50
N ASP A 26 25.65 -10.73 20.78
CA ASP A 26 26.44 -9.65 21.32
C ASP A 26 26.01 -8.30 20.70
N VAL A 27 25.36 -7.47 21.51
CA VAL A 27 24.82 -6.17 21.10
C VAL A 27 25.94 -5.18 20.77
N ASN A 28 26.98 -5.11 21.60
CA ASN A 28 28.02 -4.10 21.47
C ASN A 28 28.85 -4.35 20.23
N ARG A 29 29.29 -5.59 20.04
CA ARG A 29 30.04 -6.01 18.85
C ARG A 29 29.24 -5.75 17.58
N ARG A 30 27.97 -6.18 17.54
CA ARG A 30 27.12 -6.03 16.36
C ARG A 30 26.86 -4.57 16.00
N ARG A 31 26.58 -3.72 16.99
CA ARG A 31 26.41 -2.28 16.80
C ARG A 31 27.69 -1.66 16.23
N GLU A 32 28.84 -1.97 16.80
CA GLU A 32 30.12 -1.45 16.31
C GLU A 32 30.44 -1.93 14.88
N GLU A 33 30.21 -3.20 14.58
CA GLU A 33 30.39 -3.77 13.23
C GLU A 33 29.53 -3.04 12.18
N HIS A 34 28.25 -2.81 12.45
CA HIS A 34 27.36 -2.09 11.54
C HIS A 34 27.82 -0.65 11.33
N PHE A 35 27.93 0.13 12.41
CA PHE A 35 28.25 1.55 12.30
C PHE A 35 29.67 1.82 11.80
N SER A 36 30.63 0.93 12.08
CA SER A 36 31.99 1.03 11.52
C SER A 36 31.97 0.85 10.00
N LYS A 37 31.24 -0.15 9.49
CA LYS A 37 31.08 -0.37 8.03
C LYS A 37 30.32 0.77 7.36
N LEU A 38 29.25 1.27 7.99
CA LEU A 38 28.46 2.39 7.50
C LEU A 38 29.31 3.66 7.37
N ARG A 39 30.10 3.99 8.40
CA ARG A 39 31.05 5.13 8.37
C ARG A 39 32.08 5.04 7.24
N ARG A 40 32.45 3.82 6.81
CA ARG A 40 33.41 3.60 5.73
C ARG A 40 32.76 3.51 4.34
N GLY A 41 31.42 3.50 4.25
CA GLY A 41 30.73 3.26 2.98
C GLY A 41 30.86 1.83 2.46
N GLU A 42 31.15 0.87 3.36
CA GLU A 42 31.46 -0.53 3.02
C GLU A 42 30.38 -1.49 3.53
N HIS A 43 29.20 -0.98 3.88
CA HIS A 43 28.15 -1.83 4.43
C HIS A 43 27.56 -2.75 3.33
N PRO A 44 27.49 -4.08 3.54
CA PRO A 44 27.05 -5.01 2.49
C PRO A 44 25.55 -4.87 2.14
N ASN A 45 24.78 -4.26 3.03
CA ASN A 45 23.39 -3.90 2.77
C ASN A 45 23.33 -2.44 2.31
N PHE A 46 23.15 -2.24 1.00
CA PHE A 46 23.13 -0.91 0.37
C PHE A 46 21.95 -0.05 0.85
N MET A 47 20.78 -0.64 1.13
CA MET A 47 19.62 0.13 1.65
C MET A 47 19.91 0.75 3.02
N LEU A 48 20.63 0.02 3.88
CA LEU A 48 21.06 0.56 5.17
C LEU A 48 22.18 1.60 5.03
N GLN A 49 23.03 1.47 4.01
CA GLN A 49 24.05 2.49 3.69
C GLN A 49 23.38 3.79 3.24
N ASP A 50 22.47 3.71 2.26
CA ASP A 50 21.72 4.86 1.76
C ASP A 50 20.97 5.57 2.90
N ALA A 51 20.32 4.79 3.79
CA ALA A 51 19.66 5.35 4.96
C ALA A 51 20.61 6.03 5.96
N TYR A 52 21.84 5.55 6.10
CA TYR A 52 22.85 6.17 6.96
C TYR A 52 23.39 7.47 6.37
N ASP A 53 23.50 7.53 5.04
CA ASP A 53 23.96 8.71 4.33
C ASP A 53 22.91 9.84 4.38
N ASP A 54 21.62 9.49 4.40
CA ASP A 54 20.50 10.44 4.43
C ASP A 54 20.05 10.87 5.85
N TYR A 55 20.23 10.02 6.87
CA TYR A 55 19.60 10.21 8.19
C TYR A 55 20.52 9.91 9.37
N GLU A 56 20.28 10.57 10.52
CA GLU A 56 20.88 10.14 11.79
C GLU A 56 20.19 8.86 12.29
N LEU A 57 20.97 7.78 12.40
CA LEU A 57 20.48 6.47 12.79
C LEU A 57 20.72 6.16 14.27
N GLU A 58 19.78 5.42 14.88
CA GLU A 58 19.84 4.92 16.26
C GLU A 58 19.75 3.38 16.28
N PHE A 59 20.43 2.74 17.24
CA PHE A 59 20.40 1.28 17.45
C PHE A 59 19.65 0.98 18.74
N THR A 60 18.50 0.32 18.64
CA THR A 60 17.63 -0.01 19.78
C THR A 60 17.45 -1.51 19.93
N ILE A 61 17.34 -1.98 21.18
CA ILE A 61 16.97 -3.37 21.48
C ILE A 61 15.45 -3.46 21.55
N VAL A 62 14.88 -4.33 20.73
CA VAL A 62 13.43 -4.56 20.66
C VAL A 62 13.01 -5.59 21.70
N THR A 63 13.75 -6.70 21.80
CA THR A 63 13.51 -7.75 22.80
C THR A 63 14.76 -8.59 23.05
N GLU A 64 14.75 -9.36 24.13
CA GLU A 64 15.78 -10.34 24.48
C GLU A 64 15.14 -11.69 24.84
N ALA A 65 15.78 -12.79 24.46
CA ALA A 65 15.34 -14.13 24.82
C ALA A 65 16.52 -15.09 24.97
N LYS A 66 16.35 -16.14 25.78
CA LYS A 66 17.38 -17.18 25.95
C LYS A 66 17.51 -18.06 24.71
N GLU A 67 16.39 -18.35 24.07
CA GLU A 67 16.27 -19.21 22.88
C GLU A 67 16.26 -18.34 21.61
N ARG A 68 17.03 -18.74 20.61
CA ARG A 68 17.17 -17.98 19.36
C ARG A 68 15.89 -18.02 18.52
N GLU A 69 15.14 -19.10 18.65
CA GLU A 69 13.92 -19.39 17.91
C GLU A 69 12.83 -18.37 18.23
N ILE A 70 12.77 -17.90 19.49
CA ILE A 70 11.81 -16.88 19.93
C ILE A 70 12.09 -15.55 19.23
N VAL A 71 13.34 -15.08 19.22
CA VAL A 71 13.70 -13.83 18.53
C VAL A 71 13.60 -13.94 17.01
N ALA A 72 13.87 -15.12 16.44
CA ALA A 72 13.72 -15.39 15.01
C ALA A 72 12.26 -15.38 14.56
N SER A 73 11.35 -15.98 15.34
CA SER A 73 9.91 -15.93 15.07
C SER A 73 9.38 -14.49 15.13
N LEU A 74 9.85 -13.69 16.09
CA LEU A 74 9.50 -12.28 16.16
C LEU A 74 10.07 -11.49 14.97
N GLU A 75 11.33 -11.73 14.56
CA GLU A 75 11.87 -11.13 13.33
C GLU A 75 11.03 -11.45 12.09
N GLU A 76 10.63 -12.72 11.92
CA GLU A 76 9.77 -13.13 10.80
C GLU A 76 8.43 -12.39 10.80
N SER A 77 7.81 -12.22 11.97
CA SER A 77 6.55 -11.51 12.10
C SER A 77 6.66 -10.02 11.78
N LEU A 78 7.78 -9.39 12.14
CA LEU A 78 8.06 -7.99 11.82
C LEU A 78 8.45 -7.80 10.36
N ARG A 79 8.87 -8.90 9.70
CA ARG A 79 9.48 -8.86 8.39
C ARG A 79 9.16 -10.09 7.52
N PRO A 80 7.87 -10.28 7.18
CA PRO A 80 7.39 -11.48 6.50
C PRO A 80 7.83 -11.57 5.04
N GLU A 81 8.29 -10.46 4.44
CA GLU A 81 8.68 -10.40 3.02
C GLU A 81 10.13 -9.92 2.86
N ALA A 82 10.74 -10.28 1.73
CA ALA A 82 12.06 -9.78 1.35
C ALA A 82 11.97 -8.33 0.85
N ASN A 83 13.07 -7.57 1.01
CA ASN A 83 13.13 -6.14 0.65
C ASN A 83 12.10 -5.28 1.40
N MET A 84 11.75 -5.65 2.64
CA MET A 84 10.90 -4.86 3.51
C MET A 84 11.77 -3.87 4.31
N ALA A 85 11.39 -2.58 4.29
CA ALA A 85 12.15 -1.49 4.89
C ALA A 85 13.63 -1.48 4.43
N TRP A 86 14.61 -1.57 5.33
CA TRP A 86 16.04 -1.59 4.98
C TRP A 86 16.63 -3.01 4.95
N ASN A 87 15.82 -4.06 4.97
CA ASN A 87 16.28 -5.44 5.01
C ASN A 87 16.14 -6.13 3.65
N LEU A 88 17.21 -6.77 3.17
CA LEU A 88 17.23 -7.42 1.85
C LEU A 88 16.66 -8.85 1.81
N LYS A 89 16.75 -9.59 2.91
CA LYS A 89 16.23 -10.99 3.00
C LYS A 89 14.83 -11.01 3.57
N LYS A 90 14.21 -12.16 3.84
CA LYS A 90 13.01 -12.32 4.70
C LYS A 90 13.44 -12.58 6.17
N GLY A 91 12.60 -12.28 7.17
CA GLY A 91 12.85 -12.60 8.58
C GLY A 91 12.68 -14.09 8.87
N GLY A 92 13.35 -14.61 9.90
CA GLY A 92 13.26 -16.04 10.26
C GLY A 92 14.04 -17.00 9.34
N GLU A 93 14.43 -16.56 8.15
CA GLU A 93 15.47 -17.20 7.33
C GLU A 93 16.80 -17.04 8.08
N GLY A 94 17.05 -17.94 9.04
CA GLY A 94 18.40 -18.22 9.47
C GLY A 94 19.19 -18.46 8.20
N SER A 95 20.25 -17.70 7.98
CA SER A 95 21.17 -17.96 6.87
C SER A 95 21.71 -19.37 7.07
N SER A 96 21.00 -20.36 6.54
CA SER A 96 21.50 -21.70 6.40
C SER A 96 22.80 -21.54 5.64
N VAL A 97 23.81 -22.32 6.01
CA VAL A 97 25.08 -22.29 5.30
C VAL A 97 24.81 -22.56 3.81
N GLU A 98 23.81 -23.39 3.50
CA GLU A 98 23.19 -23.55 2.18
C GLU A 98 22.75 -22.25 1.50
N ASP A 99 22.02 -21.31 2.12
CA ASP A 99 21.63 -20.04 1.48
C ASP A 99 22.82 -19.12 1.15
N LEU A 100 23.90 -19.23 1.92
CA LEU A 100 25.17 -18.56 1.63
C LEU A 100 25.94 -19.26 0.50
N LEU A 101 25.78 -20.59 0.37
CA LEU A 101 26.39 -21.41 -0.68
C LEU A 101 25.57 -21.42 -1.98
N GLU A 102 24.26 -21.21 -1.94
CA GLU A 102 23.39 -21.19 -3.11
C GLU A 102 23.43 -19.83 -3.83
N ARG A 103 23.77 -18.75 -3.10
CA ARG A 103 24.30 -17.50 -3.70
C ARG A 103 25.70 -17.65 -4.30
N GLN A 104 26.37 -18.79 -4.08
CA GLN A 104 27.54 -19.21 -4.86
C GLN A 104 27.15 -20.17 -5.99
N SER A 105 25.88 -20.14 -6.44
CA SER A 105 25.49 -20.79 -7.68
C SER A 105 26.48 -20.41 -8.79
N PRO A 106 27.06 -21.41 -9.48
CA PRO A 106 28.24 -21.26 -10.34
C PRO A 106 28.03 -20.42 -11.61
N ASP A 107 26.82 -19.89 -11.85
CA ASP A 107 26.48 -19.08 -13.02
C ASP A 107 26.58 -17.57 -12.81
N THR A 108 26.68 -17.09 -11.56
CA THR A 108 27.45 -15.87 -11.34
C THR A 108 28.91 -16.29 -11.36
N PRO A 109 29.74 -15.82 -12.31
CA PRO A 109 31.12 -16.26 -12.41
C PRO A 109 31.85 -15.93 -11.12
N HIS A 110 31.90 -16.93 -10.23
CA HIS A 110 32.74 -16.94 -9.07
C HIS A 110 34.14 -16.72 -9.61
N SER A 111 34.64 -15.52 -9.34
CA SER A 111 36.01 -15.12 -9.62
C SER A 111 36.91 -16.01 -8.77
N SER A 112 37.05 -17.26 -9.19
CA SER A 112 38.13 -18.12 -8.76
C SER A 112 39.39 -17.32 -8.97
N ASN A 113 40.09 -17.10 -7.86
CA ASN A 113 41.36 -16.42 -7.80
C ASN A 113 42.46 -17.32 -8.41
N LYS A 114 42.14 -17.99 -9.51
CA LYS A 114 43.00 -18.85 -10.32
C LYS A 114 43.53 -17.97 -11.44
N TYR A 115 44.68 -17.36 -11.18
CA TYR A 115 45.57 -16.79 -12.18
C TYR A 115 44.93 -15.74 -13.10
N LYS A 116 44.44 -14.64 -12.53
CA LYS A 116 44.50 -13.38 -13.29
C LYS A 116 45.91 -12.84 -13.13
N THR A 117 46.80 -13.29 -14.02
CA THR A 117 47.75 -12.38 -14.63
C THR A 117 46.89 -11.28 -15.23
N THR A 118 46.57 -10.26 -14.44
CA THR A 118 45.83 -9.10 -14.91
C THR A 118 46.77 -8.46 -15.92
N LYS A 119 46.59 -8.81 -17.19
CA LYS A 119 47.12 -8.01 -18.28
C LYS A 119 46.65 -6.60 -17.95
N ARG A 120 47.60 -5.76 -17.54
CA ARG A 120 47.34 -4.44 -17.00
C ARG A 120 46.64 -3.71 -18.15
N LEU A 121 45.31 -3.59 -18.06
CA LEU A 121 44.52 -2.90 -19.07
C LEU A 121 45.19 -1.56 -19.30
N SER A 122 45.42 -1.21 -20.57
CA SER A 122 45.93 0.10 -20.91
C SER A 122 44.98 1.15 -20.35
N GLU A 123 45.47 2.37 -20.13
CA GLU A 123 44.62 3.47 -19.67
C GLU A 123 43.44 3.71 -20.61
N GLU A 124 43.66 3.50 -21.91
CA GLU A 124 42.64 3.58 -22.95
C GLU A 124 41.54 2.53 -22.77
N GLU A 125 41.90 1.26 -22.54
CA GLU A 125 40.91 0.19 -22.29
C GLU A 125 40.09 0.44 -21.02
N ARG A 126 40.71 1.02 -19.98
CA ARG A 126 40.02 1.38 -18.73
C ARG A 126 39.02 2.50 -18.95
N HIS A 127 39.41 3.51 -19.73
CA HIS A 127 38.57 4.65 -20.05
C HIS A 127 37.36 4.22 -20.88
N GLU A 128 37.55 3.38 -21.90
CA GLU A 128 36.44 2.83 -22.69
C GLU A 128 35.50 1.94 -21.85
N LEU A 129 36.04 1.13 -20.93
CA LEU A 129 35.22 0.36 -20.01
C LEU A 129 34.37 1.26 -19.09
N GLN A 130 34.93 2.37 -18.61
CA GLN A 130 34.19 3.34 -17.79
C GLN A 130 33.10 4.04 -18.60
N LYS A 131 33.38 4.46 -19.84
CA LYS A 131 32.37 5.02 -20.75
C LYS A 131 31.23 4.04 -21.01
N GLU A 132 31.54 2.78 -21.29
CA GLU A 132 30.52 1.75 -21.53
C GLU A 132 29.66 1.49 -20.30
N LYS A 133 30.27 1.42 -19.11
CA LYS A 133 29.52 1.31 -17.85
C LYS A 133 28.58 2.50 -17.65
N HIS A 134 29.07 3.72 -17.91
CA HIS A 134 28.25 4.91 -17.81
C HIS A 134 27.11 4.91 -18.83
N ARG A 135 27.36 4.50 -20.08
CA ARG A 135 26.34 4.35 -21.12
C ARG A 135 25.24 3.36 -20.70
N ARG A 136 25.61 2.18 -20.21
CA ARG A 136 24.65 1.18 -19.71
C ARG A 136 23.82 1.70 -18.54
N TRP A 137 24.46 2.41 -17.61
CA TRP A 137 23.77 3.02 -16.49
C TRP A 137 22.74 4.08 -16.95
N MET A 138 23.10 4.90 -17.95
CA MET A 138 22.18 5.87 -18.55
C MET A 138 21.00 5.18 -19.27
N GLU A 139 21.25 4.10 -20.00
CA GLU A 139 20.20 3.32 -20.69
C GLU A 139 19.24 2.65 -19.70
N ASP A 140 19.76 2.03 -18.63
CA ASP A 140 18.94 1.43 -17.58
C ASP A 140 18.10 2.48 -16.85
N SER A 141 18.70 3.63 -16.55
CA SER A 141 17.99 4.76 -15.92
C SER A 141 16.84 5.28 -16.79
N ARG A 142 17.07 5.44 -18.10
CA ARG A 142 15.98 5.81 -19.04
C ARG A 142 14.88 4.76 -19.09
N ARG A 143 15.24 3.48 -19.09
CA ARG A 143 14.25 2.39 -19.10
C ARG A 143 13.40 2.39 -17.83
N LYS A 144 14.02 2.59 -16.67
CA LYS A 144 13.32 2.73 -15.39
C LYS A 144 12.35 3.93 -15.40
N MET A 145 12.78 5.07 -15.93
CA MET A 145 11.93 6.25 -16.09
C MET A 145 10.72 5.96 -16.99
N GLN A 146 10.93 5.34 -18.16
CA GLN A 146 9.83 4.95 -19.05
C GLN A 146 8.85 3.96 -18.42
N LEU A 147 9.34 3.02 -17.60
CA LEU A 147 8.49 2.09 -16.87
C LEU A 147 7.68 2.79 -15.77
N ALA A 148 8.27 3.79 -15.11
CA ALA A 148 7.57 4.62 -14.13
C ALA A 148 6.45 5.43 -14.79
N ASP A 149 6.75 6.13 -15.89
CA ASP A 149 5.77 6.91 -16.66
C ASP A 149 4.62 6.03 -17.18
N ALA A 150 4.95 4.84 -17.68
CA ALA A 150 3.94 3.88 -18.15
C ALA A 150 3.07 3.32 -17.00
N LYS A 151 3.65 3.16 -15.81
CA LYS A 151 2.92 2.74 -14.61
C LYS A 151 1.98 3.85 -14.13
N GLU A 152 2.47 5.08 -14.06
CA GLU A 152 1.67 6.27 -13.70
C GLU A 152 0.47 6.43 -14.62
N LYS A 153 0.69 6.40 -15.94
CA LYS A 153 -0.38 6.48 -16.94
C LYS A 153 -1.45 5.39 -16.77
N ARG A 154 -1.05 4.16 -16.45
CA ARG A 154 -2.01 3.06 -16.18
C ARG A 154 -2.84 3.31 -14.93
N GLU A 155 -2.25 3.88 -13.89
CA GLU A 155 -2.99 4.23 -12.66
C GLU A 155 -3.94 5.41 -12.91
N GLU A 156 -3.54 6.41 -13.70
CA GLU A 156 -4.43 7.50 -14.15
C GLU A 156 -5.62 6.96 -14.95
N GLU A 157 -5.38 6.06 -15.90
CA GLU A 157 -6.45 5.42 -16.70
C GLU A 157 -7.42 4.63 -15.82
N LYS A 158 -6.92 3.88 -14.83
CA LYS A 158 -7.75 3.18 -13.84
C LYS A 158 -8.59 4.16 -13.01
N HIS A 159 -7.99 5.25 -12.55
CA HIS A 159 -8.68 6.26 -11.77
C HIS A 159 -9.80 6.92 -12.57
N GLN A 160 -9.53 7.29 -13.83
CA GLN A 160 -10.55 7.83 -14.73
C GLN A 160 -11.68 6.84 -15.00
N ALA A 161 -11.37 5.56 -15.22
CA ALA A 161 -12.37 4.52 -15.41
C ALA A 161 -13.26 4.34 -14.17
N TRP A 162 -12.65 4.37 -12.98
CA TRP A 162 -13.40 4.31 -11.72
C TRP A 162 -14.33 5.51 -11.54
N MET A 163 -13.86 6.73 -11.83
CA MET A 163 -14.69 7.94 -11.76
C MET A 163 -15.91 7.87 -12.69
N LYS A 164 -15.73 7.42 -13.94
CA LYS A 164 -16.83 7.22 -14.90
C LYS A 164 -17.86 6.21 -14.40
N GLU A 165 -17.41 5.13 -13.75
CA GLU A 165 -18.31 4.13 -13.18
C GLU A 165 -19.12 4.69 -12.00
N GLN A 166 -18.51 5.53 -11.15
CA GLN A 166 -19.24 6.21 -10.08
C GLN A 166 -20.29 7.17 -10.63
N GLU A 167 -19.95 7.91 -11.68
CA GLU A 167 -20.89 8.81 -12.36
C GLU A 167 -22.08 8.03 -12.95
N ARG A 168 -21.83 6.90 -13.62
CA ARG A 168 -22.87 6.02 -14.17
C ARG A 168 -23.80 5.49 -13.08
N LYS A 169 -23.26 5.08 -11.94
CA LYS A 169 -24.04 4.64 -10.77
C LYS A 169 -24.90 5.76 -10.22
N SER A 170 -24.34 6.96 -10.08
CA SER A 170 -25.08 8.15 -9.63
C SER A 170 -26.22 8.51 -10.58
N GLN A 171 -25.98 8.53 -11.90
CA GLN A 171 -27.01 8.76 -12.91
C GLN A 171 -28.13 7.70 -12.83
N HIS A 172 -27.77 6.43 -12.66
CA HIS A 172 -28.74 5.35 -12.48
C HIS A 172 -29.59 5.53 -11.21
N HIS A 173 -28.96 5.92 -10.10
CA HIS A 173 -29.66 6.21 -8.84
C HIS A 173 -30.62 7.40 -8.99
N ASN A 174 -30.16 8.49 -9.60
CA ASN A 174 -30.98 9.67 -9.87
C ASN A 174 -32.18 9.35 -10.77
N LYS A 175 -32.01 8.46 -11.75
CA LYS A 175 -33.13 7.97 -12.58
C LYS A 175 -34.18 7.24 -11.73
N LYS A 176 -33.75 6.37 -10.80
CA LYS A 176 -34.64 5.67 -9.88
C LYS A 176 -35.40 6.63 -8.97
N ILE A 177 -34.72 7.65 -8.43
CA ILE A 177 -35.37 8.70 -7.62
C ILE A 177 -36.49 9.37 -8.43
N ARG A 178 -36.20 9.81 -9.66
CA ARG A 178 -37.22 10.45 -10.53
C ARG A 178 -38.40 9.53 -10.85
N GLU A 179 -38.16 8.22 -11.00
CA GLU A 179 -39.23 7.24 -11.22
C GLU A 179 -40.09 7.06 -9.96
N LEU A 180 -39.49 7.11 -8.77
CA LEU A 180 -40.21 7.08 -7.49
C LEU A 180 -41.03 8.36 -7.30
N ASP A 181 -40.46 9.53 -7.56
CA ASP A 181 -41.17 10.82 -7.46
C ASP A 181 -42.42 10.83 -8.34
N LYS A 182 -42.33 10.29 -9.57
CA LYS A 182 -43.48 10.14 -10.46
C LYS A 182 -44.56 9.22 -9.90
N LYS A 183 -44.16 8.11 -9.23
CA LYS A 183 -45.12 7.19 -8.60
C LYS A 183 -45.84 7.85 -7.42
N ILE A 184 -45.09 8.55 -6.57
CA ILE A 184 -45.65 9.31 -5.45
C ILE A 184 -46.66 10.34 -5.96
N ALA A 185 -46.30 11.13 -6.98
CA ALA A 185 -47.20 12.12 -7.57
C ALA A 185 -48.50 11.51 -8.13
N LEU A 186 -48.41 10.32 -8.76
CA LEU A 186 -49.59 9.60 -9.25
C LEU A 186 -50.47 9.05 -8.12
N GLU A 187 -49.87 8.59 -7.02
CA GLU A 187 -50.61 8.15 -5.83
C GLU A 187 -51.31 9.32 -5.15
N ASP A 188 -50.62 10.46 -4.98
CA ASP A 188 -51.20 11.69 -4.44
C ASP A 188 -52.41 12.17 -5.27
N GLU A 189 -52.33 12.09 -6.61
CA GLU A 189 -53.44 12.44 -7.48
C GLU A 189 -54.64 11.48 -7.30
N LYS A 190 -54.39 10.18 -7.13
CA LYS A 190 -55.44 9.19 -6.83
C LYS A 190 -56.11 9.48 -5.50
N TYR A 191 -55.34 9.74 -4.45
CA TYR A 191 -55.86 10.10 -3.13
C TYR A 191 -56.69 11.39 -3.18
N ARG A 192 -56.21 12.42 -3.88
CA ARG A 192 -56.97 13.68 -4.07
C ARG A 192 -58.32 13.43 -4.73
N LYS A 193 -58.36 12.63 -5.81
CA LYS A 193 -59.62 12.27 -6.49
C LYS A 193 -60.57 11.49 -5.57
N GLN A 194 -60.07 10.53 -4.80
CA GLN A 194 -60.89 9.78 -3.83
C GLN A 194 -61.47 10.68 -2.74
N SER A 195 -60.67 11.61 -2.19
CA SER A 195 -61.14 12.59 -1.20
C SER A 195 -62.27 13.45 -1.76
N THR A 196 -62.11 14.01 -2.96
CA THR A 196 -63.17 14.83 -3.58
C THR A 196 -64.46 14.04 -3.83
N GLN A 197 -64.38 12.74 -4.14
CA GLN A 197 -65.56 11.88 -4.26
C GLN A 197 -66.23 11.62 -2.91
N PHE A 198 -65.46 11.47 -1.84
CA PHE A 198 -65.99 11.29 -0.48
C PHE A 198 -66.71 12.55 0.00
N ASP A 199 -66.10 13.72 -0.19
CA ASP A 199 -66.69 15.01 0.17
C ASP A 199 -68.00 15.26 -0.60
N ALA A 200 -68.04 14.99 -1.91
CA ALA A 200 -69.24 15.12 -2.72
C ALA A 200 -70.38 14.20 -2.24
N LYS A 201 -70.06 12.95 -1.87
CA LYS A 201 -71.04 12.00 -1.31
C LYS A 201 -71.54 12.46 0.07
N SER A 202 -70.64 12.93 0.93
CA SER A 202 -70.98 13.45 2.26
C SER A 202 -71.92 14.65 2.17
N ILE A 203 -71.59 15.64 1.32
CA ILE A 203 -72.45 16.79 1.04
C ILE A 203 -73.82 16.34 0.52
N GLY A 204 -73.85 15.39 -0.42
CA GLY A 204 -75.10 14.83 -0.95
C GLY A 204 -75.98 14.21 0.14
N ILE A 205 -75.39 13.44 1.06
CA ILE A 205 -76.09 12.87 2.22
C ILE A 205 -76.61 13.98 3.14
N THR A 206 -75.80 14.98 3.45
CA THR A 206 -76.21 16.11 4.31
C THR A 206 -77.37 16.90 3.70
N LEU A 207 -77.30 17.22 2.40
CA LEU A 207 -78.37 17.92 1.68
C LEU A 207 -79.67 17.10 1.62
N PHE A 208 -79.55 15.78 1.40
CA PHE A 208 -80.70 14.88 1.42
C PHE A 208 -81.39 14.84 2.79
N VAL A 209 -80.62 14.70 3.88
CA VAL A 209 -81.15 14.73 5.25
C VAL A 209 -81.86 16.06 5.54
N LEU A 210 -81.26 17.19 5.14
CA LEU A 210 -81.87 18.51 5.31
C LEU A 210 -83.20 18.65 4.53
N TRP A 211 -83.26 18.14 3.30
CA TRP A 211 -84.48 18.15 2.47
C TRP A 211 -85.62 17.32 3.09
N VAL A 212 -85.30 16.14 3.64
CA VAL A 212 -86.27 15.28 4.35
C VAL A 212 -86.85 16.03 5.55
N ILE A 213 -86.00 16.69 6.35
CA ILE A 213 -86.44 17.49 7.52
C ILE A 213 -87.41 18.60 7.09
N ILE A 214 -87.05 19.39 6.07
CA ILE A 214 -87.90 20.48 5.57
C ILE A 214 -89.25 19.97 5.06
N SER A 215 -89.26 18.83 4.36
CA SER A 215 -90.49 18.26 3.80
C SER A 215 -91.49 17.82 4.86
N ILE A 216 -91.00 17.28 5.99
CA ILE A 216 -91.81 16.92 7.15
C ILE A 216 -92.47 18.17 7.76
N PHE A 217 -91.72 19.26 7.92
CA PHE A 217 -92.23 20.52 8.49
C PHE A 217 -93.28 21.22 7.62
N MET A 218 -93.28 21.03 6.30
CA MET A 218 -94.22 21.69 5.40
C MET A 218 -95.56 20.95 5.25
N HIS A 219 -95.62 19.65 5.60
CA HIS A 219 -96.81 18.81 5.41
C HIS A 219 -97.46 18.33 6.72
N GLY A 220 -96.86 18.63 7.87
CA GLY A 220 -97.44 18.40 9.20
C GLY A 220 -97.98 19.68 9.78
#